data_AF-A0A838SEI0-F1
#
_entry.id   AF-A0A838SEI0-F1
#
_cell.length_a   1.000
_cell.length_b   1.000
_cell.length_c   1.000
_cell.angle_alpha   90.00
_cell.angle_beta   90.00
_cell.angle_gamma   90.00
#
_symmetry.space_group_name_H-M   'P 1'
#
loop_
_entity.id
_entity.type
_entity.pdbx_description
1 polymer ?
#
loop_
_entity_poly.entity_id
_entity_poly.type
_entity_poly.pdbx_seq_one_letter_code
_entity_poly.pdbx_strand_id
1 'polypeptide(L)' 'AMDIIDRLEGKHLIRMPVVDEDGKLLGVVARRDILLGYLNATRQTKVF' A
#
# COMPACT_ATOMS: atom_id res chain seq x y z
N ALA A 1 5.74 5.89 -1.21
CA ALA A 1 4.56 5.79 -0.30
C ALA A 1 3.52 6.87 -0.58
N MET A 2 3.90 8.14 -0.78
CA MET A 2 2.90 9.19 -1.08
C MET A 2 2.16 8.96 -2.42
N ASP A 3 2.86 8.60 -3.49
CA ASP A 3 2.26 8.41 -4.84
C ASP A 3 1.09 7.40 -4.88
N ILE A 4 1.14 6.33 -4.08
CA ILE A 4 0.02 5.37 -4.08
C ILE A 4 -1.22 5.91 -3.38
N ILE A 5 -1.05 6.70 -2.31
CA ILE A 5 -2.18 7.28 -1.56
C ILE A 5 -2.87 8.33 -2.44
N ASP A 6 -2.08 9.20 -3.08
CA ASP A 6 -2.57 10.24 -3.98
C ASP A 6 -3.39 9.64 -5.14
N ARG A 7 -2.92 8.52 -5.72
CA ARG A 7 -3.63 7.82 -6.79
C ARG A 7 -4.91 7.15 -6.33
N LEU A 8 -4.91 6.57 -5.13
CA LEU A 8 -6.11 5.94 -4.57
C LEU A 8 -7.18 6.99 -4.26
N GLU A 9 -6.79 8.14 -3.72
CA GLU A 9 -7.71 9.24 -3.39
C GLU A 9 -8.19 9.96 -4.65
N GLY A 10 -7.28 10.48 -5.48
CA GLY A 10 -7.62 11.33 -6.62
C GLY A 10 -8.45 10.64 -7.70
N LYS A 11 -8.47 9.30 -7.74
CA LYS A 11 -9.28 8.51 -8.67
C LYS A 11 -10.39 7.71 -7.98
N HIS A 12 -10.63 7.95 -6.69
CA HIS A 12 -11.59 7.18 -5.88
C HIS A 12 -11.42 5.66 -5.97
N LEU A 13 -10.17 5.20 -6.08
CA LEU A 13 -9.85 3.79 -6.17
C LEU A 13 -9.77 3.17 -4.78
N ILE A 14 -10.30 1.96 -4.66
CA ILE A 14 -10.26 1.20 -3.40
C ILE A 14 -9.00 0.32 -3.35
N ARG A 15 -8.44 -0.02 -4.51
CA ARG A 15 -7.29 -0.90 -4.70
C ARG A 15 -6.53 -0.57 -5.98
N MET A 16 -5.26 -0.95 -6.05
CA MET A 16 -4.40 -0.77 -7.22
C MET A 16 -3.64 -2.08 -7.52
N PRO A 17 -3.49 -2.48 -8.79
CA PRO A 17 -2.64 -3.60 -9.15
C PRO A 17 -1.16 -3.24 -8.96
N VAL A 18 -0.38 -4.23 -8.53
CA VAL A 18 1.08 -4.19 -8.53
C VAL A 18 1.55 -5.05 -9.68
N VAL A 19 2.35 -4.48 -10.57
CA VAL A 19 2.87 -5.14 -11.77
C VAL A 19 4.39 -5.11 -11.76
N ASP A 20 5.02 -6.05 -12.46
CA ASP A 20 6.45 -5.97 -12.77
C ASP A 20 6.72 -4.98 -13.94
N GLU A 21 7.97 -4.88 -14.36
CA GLU A 21 8.41 -3.96 -15.43
C GLU A 21 7.79 -4.29 -16.79
N ASP A 22 7.49 -5.56 -17.04
CA ASP A 22 6.82 -6.05 -18.26
C ASP A 22 5.28 -5.91 -18.19
N GLY A 23 4.75 -5.36 -17.08
CA GLY A 23 3.32 -5.16 -16.86
C GLY A 23 2.57 -6.42 -16.40
N LYS A 24 3.26 -7.49 -16.02
CA LYS A 24 2.63 -8.70 -15.50
C LYS A 24 2.13 -8.46 -14.08
N LEU A 25 0.90 -8.87 -13.81
CA LEU A 25 0.28 -8.73 -12.49
C LEU A 25 1.01 -9.58 -11.44
N LEU A 26 1.57 -8.92 -10.42
CA LEU A 26 2.18 -9.54 -9.25
C LEU A 26 1.21 -9.61 -8.07
N GLY A 27 0.27 -8.67 -7.97
CA GLY A 27 -0.68 -8.64 -6.86
C GLY A 27 -1.54 -7.39 -6.81
N VAL A 28 -2.19 -7.16 -5.68
CA VAL A 28 -3.07 -6.01 -5.46
C VAL A 28 -2.79 -5.41 -4.09
N VAL A 29 -2.76 -4.09 -4.02
CA VAL A 29 -2.64 -3.32 -2.78
C VAL A 29 -3.85 -2.42 -2.61
N ALA A 30 -4.40 -2.40 -1.40
CA ALA A 30 -5.57 -1.60 -1.02
C ALA A 30 -5.24 -0.66 0.14
N ARG A 31 -6.15 0.29 0.41
CA ARG A 31 -6.00 1.25 1.53
C ARG A 31 -5.76 0.56 2.89
N ARG A 32 -6.40 -0.57 3.13
CA ARG A 32 -6.21 -1.36 4.37
C ARG A 32 -4.78 -1.88 4.51
N ASP A 33 -4.12 -2.23 3.40
CA ASP A 33 -2.78 -2.83 3.42
C ASP A 33 -1.74 -1.74 3.77
N ILE A 34 -1.96 -0.52 3.26
CA ILE A 34 -1.18 0.68 3.64
C ILE A 34 -1.34 0.97 5.13
N LEU A 35 -2.58 0.99 5.63
CA LEU A 35 -2.85 1.23 7.05
C LEU A 35 -2.20 0.16 7.94
N LEU A 36 -2.35 -1.12 7.56
CA LEU A 36 -1.73 -2.23 8.29
C LEU A 36 -0.20 -2.12 8.30
N GLY A 37 0.40 -1.80 7.14
CA GLY A 37 1.84 -1.58 7.03
C GLY A 37 2.32 -0.42 7.90
N TYR A 38 1.59 0.70 7.90
CA TYR A 38 1.88 1.85 8.77
C TYR A 38 1.79 1.49 10.25
N LEU A 39 0.72 0.80 10.67
CA LEU A 39 0.54 0.36 12.06
C LEU A 39 1.65 -0.60 12.50
N ASN A 40 2.06 -1.52 11.62
CA ASN A 40 3.16 -2.45 11.91
C ASN A 40 4.50 -1.73 12.00
N ALA A 41 4.75 -0.73 11.14
CA ALA A 41 5.98 0.05 11.15
C ALA A 41 6.08 1.02 12.35
N THR A 42 4.94 1.52 12.83
CA THR A 42 4.87 2.46 13.97
C THR A 42 4.70 1.79 15.32
N ARG A 43 4.29 0.52 15.35
CA ARG A 43 4.30 -0.30 16.57
C ARG A 43 5.76 -0.53 16.95
N GLN A 44 6.28 0.34 17.83
CA GLN A 44 7.62 0.25 18.38
C GLN A 44 7.95 -1.19 18.76
N THR A 45 9.12 -1.63 18.32
CA THR A 45 9.87 -2.74 18.90
C THR A 45 10.04 -2.46 20.39
N LYS A 46 9.06 -2.84 21.20
CA LYS A 46 9.27 -3.04 22.64
C LYS A 46 10.18 -4.25 22.76
N VAL A 47 11.47 -4.04 22.51
CA VAL A 47 12.53 -4.89 23.04
C VAL A 47 12.52 -4.60 24.52
N PHE A 48 11.85 -5.48 25.26
CA PHE A 48 12.19 -5.71 26.66
C PHE A 48 13.39 -6.64 26.70
#